data_AF-A0A4V1SE80-F1
#
_entry.id   AF-A0A4V1SE80-F1
#
_cell.length_a   1.000
_cell.length_b   1.000
_cell.length_c   1.000
_cell.angle_alpha   90.00
_cell.angle_beta   90.00
_cell.angle_gamma   90.00
#
_symmetry.space_group_name_H-M   'P 1'
#
loop_
_entity.id
_entity.type
_entity.pdbx_description
1 polymer ?
#
loop_
_entity_poly.entity_id
_entity_poly.type
_entity_poly.pdbx_seq_one_letter_code
_entity_poly.pdbx_strand_id
1 'polypeptide(L)'
;MSKCSDFPYLPQFFECEDELLDQLSNRPGNQRCVVGRDELLLVVHEVPEAGSPERVPLIFWRRQDETWIDNGGQKGLKKLGDLLDRYTKLLDEKQDIIDEADTAQEIFDLARIAAPLGRASRNLAMAIDQTLIHDEDNRELRSYR
;
A
#
# COMPACT_ATOMS: atom_id res chain seq x y z
N MET A 1 1.36 -23.22 14.69
CA MET A 1 2.15 -22.08 14.17
C MET A 1 1.33 -21.46 13.05
N SER A 2 1.15 -20.13 13.04
CA SER A 2 0.39 -19.46 11.97
C SER A 2 1.09 -19.71 10.63
N LYS A 3 0.33 -20.08 9.59
CA LYS A 3 0.86 -20.24 8.21
C LYS A 3 1.41 -18.92 7.64
N CYS A 4 1.02 -17.78 8.22
CA CYS A 4 1.60 -16.48 7.88
C CYS A 4 3.12 -16.40 8.18
N SER A 5 3.67 -17.29 9.02
CA SER A 5 5.10 -17.34 9.35
C SER A 5 6.01 -17.59 8.13
N ASP A 6 5.48 -18.17 7.05
CA ASP A 6 6.21 -18.41 5.81
C ASP A 6 6.40 -17.12 4.97
N PHE A 7 5.71 -16.04 5.36
CA PHE A 7 5.70 -14.76 4.65
C PHE A 7 6.30 -13.65 5.54
N PRO A 8 7.57 -13.25 5.32
CA PRO A 8 8.30 -12.39 6.25
C PRO A 8 7.75 -10.96 6.38
N TYR A 9 6.86 -10.55 5.47
CA TYR A 9 6.21 -9.23 5.46
C TYR A 9 4.80 -9.25 6.06
N LEU A 10 4.25 -10.42 6.38
CA LEU A 10 2.98 -10.53 7.08
C LEU A 10 3.22 -10.49 8.59
N PRO A 11 2.40 -9.75 9.35
CA PRO A 11 2.44 -9.83 10.80
C PRO A 11 2.10 -11.24 11.29
N GLN A 12 2.81 -11.74 12.30
CA GLN A 12 2.61 -13.11 12.82
C GLN A 12 1.24 -13.34 13.46
N PHE A 13 0.58 -12.27 13.90
CA PHE A 13 -0.77 -12.30 14.46
C PHE A 13 -1.87 -12.30 13.41
N PHE A 14 -1.52 -12.21 12.12
CA PHE A 14 -2.48 -12.49 11.06
C PHE A 14 -2.78 -14.00 11.05
N GLU A 15 -4.05 -14.32 10.87
CA GLU A 15 -4.57 -15.68 10.77
C GLU A 15 -5.35 -15.82 9.47
N CYS A 16 -4.71 -15.44 8.36
CA CYS A 16 -5.33 -15.44 7.03
C CYS A 16 -5.68 -16.86 6.57
N GLU A 17 -6.75 -16.98 5.79
CA GLU A 17 -7.15 -18.23 5.16
C GLU A 17 -6.17 -18.75 4.10
N ASP A 18 -6.21 -20.05 3.84
CA ASP A 18 -5.28 -20.73 2.91
C ASP A 18 -5.40 -20.19 1.49
N GLU A 19 -6.62 -19.88 1.03
CA GLU A 19 -6.91 -19.32 -0.28
C GLU A 19 -6.18 -17.98 -0.51
N LEU A 20 -5.99 -17.15 0.53
CA LEU A 20 -5.17 -15.94 0.45
C LEU A 20 -3.68 -16.30 0.37
N LEU A 21 -3.22 -17.18 1.26
CA LEU A 21 -1.80 -17.52 1.40
C LEU A 21 -1.23 -18.21 0.15
N ASP A 22 -2.03 -19.06 -0.52
CA ASP A 22 -1.64 -19.75 -1.76
C ASP A 22 -1.33 -18.79 -2.92
N GLN A 23 -1.82 -17.55 -2.85
CA GLN A 23 -1.58 -16.50 -3.85
C GLN A 23 -0.36 -15.61 -3.54
N LEU A 24 0.22 -15.80 -2.36
CA LEU A 24 1.36 -15.04 -1.88
C LEU A 24 2.68 -15.72 -2.22
N SER A 25 3.74 -14.92 -2.24
CA SER A 25 5.12 -15.40 -2.34
C SER A 25 5.91 -14.94 -1.14
N ASN A 26 7.16 -15.37 -0.99
CA ASN A 26 8.05 -14.89 0.09
C ASN A 26 8.41 -13.39 0.01
N ARG A 27 7.86 -12.66 -0.97
CA ARG A 27 7.92 -11.20 -1.11
C ARG A 27 6.51 -10.62 -1.30
N PRO A 28 6.25 -9.37 -0.86
CA PRO A 28 4.94 -8.74 -0.98
C PRO A 28 4.50 -8.53 -2.44
N GLY A 29 5.45 -8.34 -3.36
CA GLY A 29 5.19 -8.24 -4.79
C GLY A 29 4.68 -6.86 -5.22
N ASN A 30 3.58 -6.83 -5.98
CA ASN A 30 2.96 -5.60 -6.47
C ASN A 30 1.84 -5.17 -5.52
N GLN A 31 1.55 -3.87 -5.50
CA GLN A 31 0.36 -3.36 -4.81
C GLN A 31 -0.89 -3.93 -5.49
N ARG A 32 -1.75 -4.57 -4.71
CA ARG A 32 -2.94 -5.29 -5.20
C ARG A 32 -3.89 -5.63 -4.05
N CYS A 33 -5.13 -5.90 -4.39
CA CYS A 33 -6.01 -6.69 -3.54
C CYS A 33 -5.77 -8.19 -3.82
N VAL A 34 -5.56 -8.99 -2.78
CA VAL A 34 -5.60 -10.45 -2.84
C VAL A 34 -6.94 -10.88 -2.25
N VAL A 35 -7.65 -11.73 -2.98
CA VAL A 35 -9.03 -12.10 -2.69
C VAL A 35 -9.06 -13.56 -2.30
N GLY A 36 -9.54 -13.84 -1.09
CA GLY A 36 -9.79 -15.20 -0.63
C GLY A 36 -11.26 -15.60 -0.82
N ARG A 37 -11.76 -16.51 0.00
CA ARG A 37 -13.18 -16.89 0.04
C ARG A 37 -14.01 -15.81 0.73
N ASP A 38 -13.66 -15.46 1.96
CA ASP A 38 -14.38 -14.47 2.77
C ASP A 38 -13.47 -13.33 3.26
N GLU A 39 -12.16 -13.46 3.06
CA GLU A 39 -11.15 -12.51 3.50
C GLU A 39 -10.53 -11.74 2.33
N LEU A 40 -10.01 -10.54 2.63
CA LEU A 40 -9.25 -9.73 1.68
C LEU A 40 -7.91 -9.35 2.28
N LEU A 41 -6.88 -9.27 1.44
CA LEU A 41 -5.59 -8.73 1.81
C LEU A 41 -5.23 -7.59 0.84
N LEU A 42 -5.24 -6.35 1.35
CA LEU A 42 -4.75 -5.20 0.61
C LEU A 42 -3.25 -5.07 0.85
N VAL A 43 -2.48 -5.27 -0.22
CA VAL A 43 -1.03 -5.04 -0.26
C VAL A 43 -0.79 -3.69 -0.89
N VAL A 44 -0.21 -2.76 -0.15
CA VAL A 44 0.25 -1.46 -0.66
C VAL A 44 1.68 -1.20 -0.21
N HIS A 45 2.32 -0.16 -0.73
CA HIS A 45 3.69 0.19 -0.37
C HIS A 45 3.77 1.60 0.21
N GLU A 46 4.72 1.78 1.13
CA GLU A 46 5.15 3.09 1.58
C GLU A 46 5.59 3.97 0.41
N VAL A 47 5.58 5.30 0.61
CA VAL A 47 6.10 6.25 -0.37
C VAL A 47 7.53 5.86 -0.80
N PRO A 48 7.86 5.92 -2.09
CA PRO A 48 9.20 5.60 -2.55
C PRO A 48 10.21 6.64 -2.03
N GLU A 49 11.39 6.17 -1.63
CA GLU A 49 12.50 7.03 -1.23
C GLU A 49 13.47 7.26 -2.39
N ALA A 50 14.03 8.47 -2.48
CA ALA A 50 14.97 8.81 -3.54
C ALA A 50 16.26 7.97 -3.40
N GLY A 51 16.62 7.26 -4.48
CA GLY A 51 17.81 6.41 -4.49
C GLY A 51 17.66 5.06 -3.77
N SER A 52 16.51 4.77 -3.17
CA SER A 52 16.20 3.45 -2.60
C SER A 52 15.34 2.64 -3.57
N PRO A 53 15.79 1.45 -4.02
CA PRO A 53 14.95 0.55 -4.81
C PRO A 53 14.00 -0.28 -3.94
N GLU A 54 14.15 -0.24 -2.61
CA GLU A 54 13.40 -1.06 -1.69
C GLU A 54 11.96 -0.58 -1.57
N ARG A 55 11.02 -1.54 -1.52
CA ARG A 55 9.59 -1.27 -1.35
C ARG A 55 9.19 -1.80 0.02
N VAL A 56 8.76 -0.91 0.90
CA VAL A 56 8.29 -1.29 2.23
C VAL A 56 6.79 -1.57 2.16
N PRO A 57 6.34 -2.82 2.42
CA PRO A 57 4.94 -3.14 2.33
C PRO A 57 4.13 -2.67 3.54
N LEU A 58 2.93 -2.18 3.26
CA LEU A 58 1.87 -1.97 4.23
C LEU A 58 0.72 -2.92 3.89
N ILE A 59 0.39 -3.82 4.81
CA ILE A 59 -0.64 -4.84 4.61
C ILE A 59 -1.84 -4.51 5.50
N PHE A 60 -3.01 -4.66 4.91
CA PHE A 60 -4.29 -4.57 5.59
C PHE A 60 -5.07 -5.85 5.31
N TRP A 61 -5.61 -6.46 6.35
CA TRP A 61 -6.37 -7.70 6.27
C TRP A 61 -7.82 -7.44 6.66
N ARG A 62 -8.75 -7.68 5.73
CA ARG A 62 -10.17 -7.78 6.03
C ARG A 62 -10.47 -9.22 6.43
N ARG A 63 -10.85 -9.39 7.69
CA ARG A 63 -11.25 -10.70 8.25
C ARG A 63 -12.62 -11.10 7.73
N GLN A 64 -12.99 -12.35 7.96
CA GLN A 64 -14.34 -12.86 7.66
C GLN A 64 -15.45 -12.08 8.39
N ASP A 65 -15.15 -11.48 9.55
CA ASP A 65 -16.08 -10.62 10.30
C ASP A 65 -16.12 -9.16 9.77
N GLU A 66 -15.57 -8.93 8.59
CA GLU A 66 -15.47 -7.64 7.90
C GLU A 66 -14.62 -6.58 8.61
N THR A 67 -13.96 -6.96 9.72
CA THR A 67 -13.03 -6.07 10.41
C THR A 67 -11.72 -5.98 9.64
N TRP A 68 -11.33 -4.75 9.31
CA TRP A 68 -9.98 -4.46 8.81
C TRP A 68 -8.97 -4.39 9.94
N ILE A 69 -7.80 -5.01 9.76
CA ILE A 69 -6.66 -5.00 10.65
C ILE A 69 -5.40 -4.57 9.87
N ASP A 70 -4.65 -3.61 10.39
CA ASP A 70 -3.40 -3.16 9.79
C ASP A 70 -2.17 -3.96 10.25
N ASN A 71 -1.02 -3.68 9.63
CA ASN A 71 0.29 -4.26 9.98
C ASN A 71 0.70 -4.20 11.45
N GLY A 72 0.16 -3.27 12.24
CA GLY A 72 0.42 -3.12 13.66
C GLY A 72 -0.68 -3.68 14.56
N GLY A 73 -1.68 -4.35 14.01
CA GLY A 73 -2.79 -4.94 14.75
C GLY A 73 -3.88 -3.93 15.14
N GLN A 74 -3.84 -2.72 14.59
CA GLN A 74 -4.90 -1.74 14.82
C GLN A 74 -6.09 -2.01 13.90
N LYS A 75 -7.30 -1.77 14.42
CA LYS A 75 -8.54 -1.93 13.66
C LYS A 75 -8.76 -0.72 12.74
N GLY A 76 -9.35 -0.99 11.56
CA GLY A 76 -9.72 0.01 10.56
C GLY A 76 -8.62 0.33 9.57
N LEU A 77 -8.85 1.36 8.75
CA LEU A 77 -7.96 1.74 7.66
C LEU A 77 -7.27 3.09 7.89
N LYS A 78 -7.25 3.61 9.12
CA LYS A 78 -6.57 4.87 9.45
C LYS A 78 -5.14 4.96 8.91
N LYS A 79 -4.34 3.89 9.04
CA LYS A 79 -2.96 3.89 8.50
C LYS A 79 -2.89 3.98 6.97
N LEU A 80 -3.93 3.57 6.26
CA LEU A 80 -4.05 3.77 4.82
C LEU A 80 -4.31 5.26 4.53
N GLY A 81 -5.18 5.91 5.30
CA GLY A 81 -5.34 7.37 5.26
C GLY A 81 -4.02 8.10 5.53
N ASP A 82 -3.31 7.73 6.61
CA ASP A 82 -2.01 8.31 6.95
C ASP A 82 -0.96 8.08 5.82
N LEU A 83 -1.05 6.96 5.07
CA LEU A 83 -0.21 6.68 3.91
C LEU A 83 -0.56 7.61 2.73
N LEU A 84 -1.84 7.81 2.45
CA LEU A 84 -2.30 8.71 1.40
C LEU A 84 -1.85 10.15 1.67
N ASP A 85 -1.92 10.60 2.92
CA ASP A 85 -1.40 11.90 3.34
C ASP A 85 0.11 12.02 3.08
N ARG A 86 0.89 10.97 3.29
CA ARG A 86 2.33 10.95 2.96
C ARG A 86 2.58 11.04 1.46
N TYR A 87 1.78 10.35 0.64
CA TYR A 87 1.86 10.47 -0.82
C TYR A 87 1.54 11.89 -1.28
N THR A 88 0.45 12.48 -0.79
CA THR A 88 0.04 13.85 -1.10
C THR A 88 1.12 14.85 -0.70
N LYS A 89 1.60 14.76 0.54
CA LYS A 89 2.67 15.64 1.03
C LYS A 89 3.93 15.55 0.16
N LEU A 90 4.37 14.34 -0.20
CA LEU A 90 5.54 14.18 -1.05
C LEU A 90 5.30 14.74 -2.46
N LEU A 91 4.10 14.59 -3.01
CA LEU A 91 3.76 15.18 -4.31
C LEU A 91 3.80 16.71 -4.26
N ASP A 92 3.20 17.31 -3.23
CA ASP A 92 3.20 18.76 -3.02
C ASP A 92 4.63 19.29 -2.87
N GLU A 93 5.45 18.66 -2.02
CA GLU A 93 6.87 19.01 -1.85
C GLU A 93 7.67 18.94 -3.16
N LYS A 94 7.37 17.96 -4.04
CA LYS A 94 8.06 17.86 -5.34
C LYS A 94 7.53 18.86 -6.35
N GLN A 95 6.26 19.24 -6.27
CA GLN A 95 5.69 20.29 -7.10
C GLN A 95 6.31 21.65 -6.79
N ASP A 96 6.47 21.98 -5.51
CA ASP A 96 7.13 23.23 -5.08
C ASP A 96 8.58 23.30 -5.61
N ILE A 97 9.32 22.19 -5.52
CA ILE A 97 10.70 22.13 -6.05
C ILE A 97 10.72 22.26 -7.58
N ILE A 98 9.72 21.74 -8.30
CA ILE A 98 9.63 21.90 -9.77
C ILE A 98 9.51 23.39 -10.15
N ASP A 99 8.76 24.15 -9.37
CA ASP A 99 8.52 25.58 -9.65
C ASP A 99 9.76 26.44 -9.35
N GLU A 100 10.65 25.98 -8.46
CA GLU A 100 11.86 26.70 -8.04
C GLU A 100 13.17 26.18 -8.68
N ALA A 101 13.19 24.98 -9.26
CA ALA A 101 14.41 24.34 -9.75
C ALA A 101 15.07 25.12 -10.90
N ASP A 102 16.32 25.54 -10.68
CA ASP A 102 17.10 26.33 -11.66
C ASP A 102 18.47 25.70 -11.95
N THR A 103 18.78 24.55 -11.33
CA THR A 103 20.02 23.82 -11.57
C THR A 103 19.77 22.43 -12.18
N ALA A 104 20.73 21.96 -12.97
CA ALA A 104 20.70 20.62 -13.55
C ALA A 104 20.66 19.51 -12.47
N GLN A 105 21.24 19.77 -11.29
CA GLN A 105 21.23 18.82 -10.18
C GLN A 105 19.81 18.67 -9.59
N GLU A 106 19.11 19.78 -9.36
CA GLU A 106 17.72 19.76 -8.86
C GLU A 106 16.78 19.05 -9.84
N ILE A 107 16.91 19.34 -11.13
CA ILE A 107 16.13 18.66 -12.19
C ILE A 107 16.42 17.15 -12.20
N PHE A 108 17.68 16.75 -12.02
CA PHE A 108 18.05 15.34 -12.01
C PHE A 108 17.50 14.58 -10.79
N ASP A 109 17.51 15.23 -9.62
CA ASP A 109 16.97 14.65 -8.40
C ASP A 109 15.43 14.54 -8.45
N LEU A 110 14.74 15.51 -9.05
CA LEU A 110 13.32 15.40 -9.39
C LEU A 110 13.03 14.22 -10.33
N ALA A 111 13.79 14.09 -11.41
CA ALA A 111 13.61 13.01 -12.39
C ALA A 111 13.80 11.62 -11.77
N ARG A 112 14.72 11.47 -10.81
CA ARG A 112 14.99 10.21 -10.09
C ARG A 112 13.80 9.71 -9.29
N ILE A 113 13.03 10.61 -8.67
CA ILE A 113 11.89 10.23 -7.82
C ILE A 113 10.56 10.23 -8.57
N ALA A 114 10.41 11.03 -9.62
CA ALA A 114 9.15 11.20 -10.34
C ALA A 114 8.58 9.87 -10.88
N ALA A 115 9.43 9.05 -11.52
CA ALA A 115 8.98 7.80 -12.12
C ALA A 115 8.59 6.72 -11.08
N PRO A 116 9.39 6.46 -10.02
CA PRO A 116 8.96 5.63 -8.89
C PRO A 116 7.67 6.11 -8.24
N LEU A 117 7.57 7.42 -7.93
CA LEU A 117 6.41 8.02 -7.28
C LEU A 117 5.15 7.84 -8.14
N GLY A 118 5.19 8.24 -9.41
CA GLY A 118 4.04 8.11 -10.31
C GLY A 118 3.57 6.66 -10.50
N ARG A 119 4.49 5.69 -10.54
CA ARG A 119 4.12 4.26 -10.58
C ARG A 119 3.51 3.79 -9.26
N ALA A 120 4.09 4.19 -8.14
CA ALA A 120 3.63 3.78 -6.82
C ALA A 120 2.24 4.36 -6.52
N SER A 121 2.00 5.64 -6.77
CA SER A 121 0.69 6.29 -6.60
C SER A 121 -0.39 5.66 -7.48
N ARG A 122 -0.10 5.37 -8.76
CA ARG A 122 -1.05 4.70 -9.65
C ARG A 122 -1.42 3.31 -9.15
N ASN A 123 -0.40 2.52 -8.78
CA ASN A 123 -0.62 1.16 -8.31
C ASN A 123 -1.36 1.13 -6.95
N LEU A 124 -1.15 2.14 -6.10
CA LEU A 124 -1.91 2.32 -4.86
C LEU A 124 -3.39 2.55 -5.16
N ALA A 125 -3.70 3.51 -6.03
CA ALA A 125 -5.09 3.79 -6.45
C ALA A 125 -5.75 2.56 -7.06
N MET A 126 -5.06 1.83 -7.95
CA MET A 126 -5.57 0.59 -8.53
C MET A 126 -5.82 -0.50 -7.49
N ALA A 127 -4.97 -0.63 -6.46
CA ALA A 127 -5.17 -1.62 -5.40
C ALA A 127 -6.40 -1.26 -4.53
N ILE A 128 -6.62 0.03 -4.26
CA ILE A 128 -7.83 0.52 -3.58
C ILE A 128 -9.08 0.24 -4.42
N ASP A 129 -9.07 0.58 -5.71
CA ASP A 129 -10.18 0.33 -6.62
C ASP A 129 -10.48 -1.18 -6.71
N GLN A 130 -9.46 -2.03 -6.83
CA GLN A 130 -9.62 -3.49 -6.79
C GLN A 130 -10.27 -3.97 -5.49
N THR A 131 -9.89 -3.38 -4.35
CA THR A 131 -10.44 -3.75 -3.05
C THR A 131 -11.91 -3.33 -2.94
N LEU A 132 -12.27 -2.16 -3.45
CA LEU A 132 -13.66 -1.69 -3.50
C LEU A 132 -14.58 -2.54 -4.37
N ILE A 133 -14.05 -3.28 -5.36
CA ILE A 133 -14.85 -4.26 -6.12
C ILE A 133 -15.33 -5.41 -5.21
N HIS A 134 -14.55 -5.74 -4.17
CA HIS A 134 -14.83 -6.86 -3.27
C HIS A 134 -15.37 -6.44 -1.89
N ASP A 135 -15.26 -5.17 -1.53
CA ASP A 135 -15.74 -4.58 -0.26
C ASP A 135 -16.53 -3.29 -0.56
N GLU A 136 -17.55 -3.41 -1.39
CA GLU A 136 -18.20 -2.26 -2.03
C GLU A 136 -18.87 -1.30 -1.05
N ASP A 137 -19.38 -1.76 0.08
CA ASP A 137 -20.07 -0.91 1.07
C ASP A 137 -19.12 -0.26 2.08
N ASN A 138 -17.81 -0.45 1.94
CA ASN A 138 -16.83 0.11 2.85
C ASN A 138 -16.71 1.64 2.71
N ARG A 139 -17.38 2.35 3.63
CA ARG A 139 -17.40 3.81 3.66
C ARG A 139 -16.02 4.43 3.91
N GLU A 140 -15.16 3.80 4.71
CA GLU A 140 -13.82 4.30 5.00
C GLU A 140 -12.96 4.24 3.73
N LEU A 141 -12.92 3.08 3.06
CA LEU A 141 -12.17 2.91 1.82
C LEU A 141 -12.70 3.80 0.68
N ARG A 142 -14.03 3.99 0.59
CA ARG A 142 -14.63 4.94 -0.37
C ARG A 142 -14.24 6.39 -0.13
N SER A 143 -13.95 6.78 1.11
CA SER A 143 -13.53 8.14 1.44
C SER A 143 -12.10 8.48 0.97
N TYR A 144 -11.34 7.45 0.57
CA TYR A 144 -9.97 7.57 0.08
C TYR A 144 -9.84 7.60 -1.44
N ARG A 145 -10.97 7.56 -2.15
CA ARG A 145 -11.05 7.69 -3.62
C ARG A 145 -11.42 9.11 -4.01
#